data_AF-A0A6I1K9R4-F1
#
_entry.id   AF-A0A6I1K9R4-F1
#
_cell.length_a   1.000
_cell.length_b   1.000
_cell.length_c   1.000
_cell.angle_alpha   90.00
_cell.angle_beta   90.00
_cell.angle_gamma   90.00
#
_symmetry.space_group_name_H-M   'P 1'
#
loop_
_entity.id
_entity.type
_entity.pdbx_description
1 polymer ?
#
loop_
_entity_poly.entity_id
_entity_poly.type
_entity_poly.pdbx_seq_one_letter_code
_entity_poly.pdbx_strand_id
1 'polypeptide(L)'
;MNRLLRLLLVACLALAAGACRRKPAAPSAVTQPPAPPNPQVDLPRLIDAARAHGMTQGRLPETLDDLVKAGLIDRLPTAPPGKKYMLDAKKTGVILVNQ
;
A
#
# COMPACT_ATOMS: atom_id res chain seq x y z
N MET A 1 28.59 42.56 20.68
CA MET A 1 28.52 41.09 20.64
C MET A 1 27.21 40.50 20.08
N ASN A 2 26.29 41.30 19.50
CA ASN A 2 24.95 40.80 19.12
C ASN A 2 24.80 40.41 17.63
N ARG A 3 25.81 40.69 16.79
CA ARG A 3 25.79 40.35 15.36
C ARG A 3 26.21 38.90 15.10
N LEU A 4 27.15 38.38 15.89
CA LEU A 4 27.60 36.99 15.82
C LEU A 4 26.51 36.01 16.30
N LEU A 5 25.77 36.38 17.36
CA LEU A 5 24.64 35.59 17.87
C LEU A 5 23.47 35.51 16.88
N ARG A 6 23.20 36.58 16.12
CA ARG A 6 22.18 36.60 15.07
C ARG A 6 22.58 35.77 13.84
N LEU A 7 23.86 35.79 13.46
CA LEU A 7 24.38 34.93 12.39
C LEU A 7 24.30 33.44 12.76
N LEU A 8 24.58 33.10 14.02
CA LEU A 8 24.50 31.73 14.51
C LEU A 8 23.05 31.20 14.59
N LEU A 9 22.09 32.06 14.96
CA LEU A 9 20.67 31.72 14.99
C LEU A 9 20.05 31.53 13.59
N VAL A 10 20.46 32.32 12.60
CA VAL A 10 19.98 32.16 11.22
C VAL A 10 20.59 30.92 10.55
N ALA A 11 21.83 30.56 10.89
CA ALA A 11 22.48 29.35 10.38
C ALA A 11 21.82 28.05 10.89
N CYS A 12 21.33 28.01 12.14
CA CYS A 12 20.63 26.84 12.66
C CYS A 12 19.23 26.62 12.05
N LEU A 13 18.53 27.69 11.66
CA LEU A 13 17.17 27.56 11.10
C LEU A 13 17.16 27.01 9.67
N ALA A 14 18.27 27.15 8.93
CA ALA A 14 18.40 26.66 7.56
C ALA A 14 18.71 25.15 7.46
N LEU A 15 19.18 24.52 8.54
CA LEU A 15 19.57 23.10 8.51
C LEU A 15 18.40 22.11 8.76
N ALA A 16 17.22 22.59 9.14
CA ALA A 16 16.07 21.72 9.46
C ALA A 16 15.11 21.47 8.29
N ALA A 17 15.31 22.11 7.13
CA ALA A 17 14.42 21.98 5.97
C ALA A 17 14.86 20.90 4.95
N GLY A 18 15.90 20.11 5.26
CA GLY A 18 16.37 19.00 4.42
C GLY A 18 15.63 17.67 4.62
N ALA A 19 14.52 17.68 5.36
CA ALA A 19 13.71 16.49 5.63
C ALA A 19 13.03 15.97 4.35
N CYS A 20 13.33 14.72 4.01
CA CYS A 20 12.52 13.84 3.16
C CYS A 20 12.31 14.25 1.69
N ARG A 21 13.39 14.23 0.89
CA ARG A 21 13.25 13.82 -0.52
C ARG A 21 12.98 12.31 -0.63
N ARG A 22 11.87 11.84 -0.06
CA ARG A 22 11.29 10.56 -0.48
C ARG A 22 10.47 10.88 -1.72
N LYS A 23 11.13 10.80 -2.87
CA LYS A 23 10.47 10.82 -4.17
C LYS A 23 9.39 9.73 -4.13
N PRO A 24 8.09 10.05 -4.21
CA PRO A 24 7.10 9.03 -4.50
C PRO A 24 7.49 8.51 -5.87
N ALA A 25 8.01 7.29 -5.92
CA ALA A 25 7.96 6.55 -7.16
C ALA A 25 6.48 6.52 -7.50
N ALA A 26 6.09 7.27 -8.54
CA ALA A 26 4.82 7.07 -9.20
C ALA A 26 4.68 5.55 -9.36
N PRO A 27 3.58 4.94 -8.90
CA PRO A 27 3.34 3.54 -9.18
C PRO A 27 3.38 3.46 -10.70
N SER A 28 4.40 2.80 -11.23
CA SER A 28 4.38 2.36 -12.60
C SER A 28 3.09 1.57 -12.70
N ALA A 29 2.08 2.14 -13.37
CA ALA A 29 0.94 1.40 -13.88
C ALA A 29 1.50 0.47 -14.96
N VAL A 30 2.22 -0.56 -14.52
CA VAL A 30 2.67 -1.62 -15.38
C VAL A 30 1.38 -2.33 -15.75
N THR A 31 0.98 -2.20 -17.00
CA THR A 31 -0.05 -3.04 -17.59
C THR A 31 0.48 -4.47 -17.55
N GLN A 32 0.33 -5.14 -16.39
CA GLN A 32 0.83 -6.50 -16.18
C GLN A 32 -0.03 -7.42 -17.05
N PRO A 33 0.55 -8.24 -17.94
CA PRO A 33 -0.14 -9.35 -18.59
C PRO A 33 -0.89 -10.19 -17.55
N PRO A 34 -2.03 -10.83 -17.87
CA PRO A 34 -2.76 -11.71 -16.94
C PRO A 34 -1.79 -12.62 -16.20
N ALA A 35 -1.61 -12.37 -14.91
CA ALA A 35 -0.63 -13.11 -14.13
C ALA A 35 -1.12 -14.56 -14.06
N PRO A 36 -0.27 -15.55 -14.35
CA PRO A 36 -0.63 -16.94 -14.11
C PRO A 36 -1.05 -17.09 -12.64
N PRO A 37 -2.04 -17.94 -12.34
CA PRO A 37 -2.57 -18.09 -10.98
C PRO A 37 -1.43 -18.50 -10.04
N ASN A 38 -0.95 -17.57 -9.22
CA ASN A 38 0.15 -17.78 -8.29
C ASN A 38 -0.24 -17.30 -6.88
N PRO A 39 -0.94 -18.16 -6.12
CA PRO A 39 -1.42 -17.80 -4.79
C PRO A 39 -0.32 -17.42 -3.81
N GLN A 40 0.92 -17.88 -4.00
CA GLN A 40 2.04 -17.54 -3.12
C GLN A 40 2.46 -16.07 -3.24
N VAL A 41 2.25 -15.45 -4.41
CA VAL A 41 2.53 -14.04 -4.66
C VAL A 41 1.28 -13.18 -4.44
N ASP A 42 0.12 -13.70 -4.83
CA ASP A 42 -1.14 -12.97 -4.79
C ASP A 42 -1.69 -12.79 -3.36
N LEU A 43 -1.60 -13.82 -2.50
CA LEU A 43 -2.06 -13.74 -1.11
C LEU A 43 -1.39 -12.61 -0.30
N PRO A 44 -0.06 -12.53 -0.20
CA PRO A 44 0.57 -11.47 0.57
C PRO A 44 0.25 -10.09 -0.02
N ARG A 45 0.20 -9.96 -1.35
CA ARG A 45 -0.16 -8.71 -2.02
C ARG A 45 -1.58 -8.26 -1.68
N LEU A 46 -2.53 -9.18 -1.63
CA LEU A 46 -3.92 -8.92 -1.24
C LEU A 46 -4.06 -8.61 0.26
N ILE A 47 -3.29 -9.28 1.13
CA ILE A 47 -3.23 -8.97 2.57
C ILE A 47 -2.69 -7.55 2.80
N ASP A 48 -1.62 -7.17 2.10
CA ASP A 48 -1.03 -5.84 2.20
C ASP A 48 -1.99 -4.76 1.69
N ALA A 49 -2.69 -5.03 0.59
CA ALA A 49 -3.76 -4.16 0.10
C ALA A 49 -4.89 -4.03 1.13
N ALA A 50 -5.34 -5.11 1.76
CA ALA A 50 -6.37 -5.05 2.80
C ALA A 50 -5.96 -4.21 4.02
N ARG A 51 -4.69 -4.34 4.44
CA ARG A 51 -4.12 -3.51 5.50
C ARG A 51 -4.06 -2.03 5.10
N ALA A 52 -3.57 -1.74 3.89
CA ALA A 52 -3.50 -0.39 3.36
C ALA A 52 -4.89 0.24 3.22
N HIS A 53 -5.91 -0.53 2.86
CA HIS A 53 -7.31 -0.09 2.85
C HIS A 53 -7.74 0.32 4.26
N GLY A 54 -7.49 -0.53 5.26
CA GLY A 54 -7.77 -0.20 6.67
C GLY A 54 -7.13 1.11 7.13
N MET A 55 -5.88 1.34 6.73
CA MET A 55 -5.13 2.56 7.09
C MET A 55 -5.63 3.82 6.36
N THR A 56 -6.02 3.70 5.10
CA THR A 56 -6.43 4.83 4.25
C THR A 56 -7.90 5.19 4.41
N GLN A 57 -8.76 4.18 4.53
CA GLN A 57 -10.21 4.31 4.60
C GLN A 57 -10.73 4.25 6.04
N GLY A 58 -9.89 3.95 7.02
CA GLY A 58 -10.28 3.79 8.43
C GLY A 58 -11.17 2.56 8.70
N ARG A 59 -11.35 1.69 7.69
CA ARG A 59 -12.23 0.53 7.72
C ARG A 59 -11.65 -0.59 6.89
N LEU A 60 -11.81 -1.83 7.36
CA LEU A 60 -11.37 -2.99 6.59
C LEU A 60 -12.26 -3.20 5.37
N PRO A 61 -11.68 -3.65 4.25
CA PRO A 61 -12.44 -3.97 3.07
C PRO A 61 -13.29 -5.22 3.32
N GLU A 62 -14.57 -5.17 2.94
CA GLU A 62 -15.48 -6.31 3.06
C GLU A 62 -15.30 -7.26 1.88
N THR A 63 -15.00 -6.71 0.70
CA THR A 63 -14.85 -7.47 -0.54
C THR A 63 -13.54 -7.14 -1.25
N LEU A 64 -13.05 -8.07 -2.08
CA LEU A 64 -11.84 -7.81 -2.85
C LEU A 64 -12.06 -6.68 -3.87
N ASP A 65 -13.30 -6.47 -4.33
CA ASP A 65 -13.65 -5.33 -5.17
C ASP A 65 -13.40 -3.98 -4.50
N ASP A 66 -13.51 -3.89 -3.17
CA ASP A 66 -13.19 -2.66 -2.44
C ASP A 66 -11.70 -2.31 -2.55
N LEU A 67 -10.82 -3.33 -2.64
CA LEU A 67 -9.39 -3.13 -2.89
C LEU A 67 -9.13 -2.56 -4.28
N VAL A 68 -9.88 -3.03 -5.28
CA VAL A 68 -9.80 -2.52 -6.66
C VAL A 68 -10.33 -1.09 -6.72
N LYS A 69 -11.49 -0.82 -6.11
CA LYS A 69 -12.10 0.52 -6.04
C LYS A 69 -11.23 1.53 -5.31
N ALA A 70 -10.53 1.08 -4.27
CA ALA A 70 -9.56 1.91 -3.54
C ALA A 70 -8.25 2.11 -4.32
N GLY A 71 -8.06 1.47 -5.48
CA GLY A 71 -6.85 1.55 -6.29
C GLY A 71 -5.63 0.91 -5.64
N LEU A 72 -5.83 -0.01 -4.68
CA LEU A 72 -4.76 -0.70 -3.97
C LEU A 72 -4.24 -1.90 -4.75
N ILE A 73 -5.08 -2.44 -5.63
CA ILE A 73 -4.73 -3.45 -6.64
C ILE A 73 -5.30 -3.01 -7.99
N ASP A 74 -4.51 -3.17 -9.04
CA ASP A 74 -4.93 -2.77 -10.39
C ASP A 74 -6.04 -3.68 -10.95
N ARG A 75 -6.04 -4.94 -10.52
CA ARG A 75 -7.05 -5.95 -10.88
C ARG A 75 -7.06 -7.08 -9.86
N LEU A 76 -8.15 -7.85 -9.86
CA LEU A 76 -8.23 -9.09 -9.10
C LEU A 76 -7.26 -10.13 -9.70
N PRO A 77 -6.38 -10.74 -8.88
CA PRO A 77 -5.55 -11.84 -9.34
C PRO A 77 -6.43 -13.07 -9.63
N THR A 78 -6.05 -13.81 -10.67
CA THR A 78 -6.73 -15.06 -11.04
C THR A 78 -6.49 -16.10 -9.95
N ALA A 79 -7.57 -16.53 -9.29
CA ALA A 79 -7.49 -17.61 -8.32
C ALA A 79 -7.25 -18.96 -9.04
N PRO A 80 -6.50 -19.89 -8.42
CA PRO A 80 -6.35 -21.24 -8.96
C PRO A 80 -7.70 -21.98 -9.06
N PRO A 81 -7.83 -22.96 -9.99
CA PRO A 81 -9.09 -23.66 -10.24
C PRO A 81 -9.63 -24.34 -8.97
N GLY A 82 -10.93 -24.21 -8.72
CA GLY A 82 -11.60 -24.73 -7.52
C GLY A 82 -11.39 -23.90 -6.25
N LYS A 83 -10.76 -22.71 -6.35
CA LYS A 83 -10.51 -21.84 -5.19
C LYS A 83 -10.85 -20.37 -5.50
N LYS A 84 -11.15 -19.58 -4.46
CA LYS A 84 -11.25 -18.12 -4.51
C LYS A 84 -10.34 -17.48 -3.48
N TYR A 85 -9.90 -16.28 -3.78
CA TYR A 85 -9.52 -15.34 -2.74
C TYR A 85 -10.77 -14.80 -2.04
N MET A 86 -10.78 -14.86 -0.71
CA MET A 86 -11.85 -14.33 0.12
C MET A 86 -11.23 -13.55 1.28
N LEU A 87 -11.80 -12.40 1.62
CA LEU A 87 -11.35 -11.61 2.76
C LEU A 87 -11.88 -12.24 4.05
N ASP A 88 -10.98 -12.42 5.01
CA ASP A 88 -11.30 -12.81 6.37
C ASP A 88 -11.22 -11.57 7.27
N ALA A 89 -12.38 -10.99 7.58
CA ALA A 89 -12.51 -9.84 8.46
C ALA A 89 -12.01 -10.13 9.89
N LYS A 90 -12.00 -11.39 10.33
CA LYS A 90 -11.51 -11.77 11.66
C LYS A 90 -9.99 -11.81 11.71
N LYS A 91 -9.35 -12.21 10.63
CA LYS A 91 -7.88 -12.30 10.53
C LYS A 91 -7.23 -11.09 9.89
N THR A 92 -8.01 -10.09 9.49
CA THR A 92 -7.49 -8.90 8.78
C THR A 92 -6.61 -9.33 7.60
N GLY A 93 -7.06 -10.33 6.85
CA GLY A 93 -6.23 -11.00 5.86
C GLY A 93 -7.07 -11.61 4.74
N VAL A 94 -6.41 -12.00 3.67
CA VAL A 94 -7.02 -12.72 2.56
C VAL A 94 -6.67 -14.18 2.70
N ILE A 95 -7.69 -15.02 2.54
CA ILE A 95 -7.58 -16.48 2.58
C ILE A 95 -7.99 -17.06 1.25
N LEU A 96 -7.46 -18.24 0.95
CA LEU A 96 -7.84 -19.01 -0.21
C LEU A 96 -8.87 -20.04 0.24
N VAL A 97 -10.12 -19.92 -0.22
CA VAL A 97 -11.22 -20.84 0.10
C VAL A 97 -11.51 -21.74 -1.09
N ASN A 98 -11.90 -22.99 -0.83
CA ASN A 98 -12.44 -23.87 -1.87
C ASN A 98 -13.84 -23.38 -2.26
N GLN A 99 -14.16 -23.47 -3.54
CA GLN A 99 -15.47 -23.09 -4.11
C GLN A 99 -16.21 -24.31 -4.63
#